data_AF-A0A351AUQ1-F1
#
_entry.id   AF-A0A351AUQ1-F1
#
_cell.length_a   1.000
_cell.length_b   1.000
_cell.length_c   1.000
_cell.angle_alpha   90.00
_cell.angle_beta   90.00
_cell.angle_gamma   90.00
#
_symmetry.space_group_name_H-M   'P 1'
#
loop_
_entity.id
_entity.type
_entity.pdbx_description
1 polymer ?
#
loop_
_entity_poly.entity_id
_entity_poly.type
_entity_poly.pdbx_seq_one_letter_code
_entity_poly.pdbx_strand_id
1 'polypeptide(L)'
;MAHHDKIIEKRIDELIELIDNSQIPRFGSADRRIINADEITDMLVEVKSCFPEDVRKANDVLAKANKIMLEADEYSNTTRADANRIAQETVEKARNDAEQMETDANTYYDDKVAEGDTYLENKTGEADDYYESRVAEGDDYLKQKTEQGNSYYEDCVARAKDTARDIIEEANATRERLVSESEVTLEAQKRAEELRRKTVLRSNQIYSNAKLSADSVLAELMDYLERYYSAIEADRKALDARPAATTGAQPRPQPAPAQKEAAGAANETTEEEEDEDDGFGLNIFGNLFKRKKKTSQEDDFEDDDAE
;
A
#
# COMPACT_ATOMS: atom_id res chain seq x y z
N MET A 1 88.62 -57.01 55.75
CA MET A 1 88.31 -58.44 55.63
C MET A 1 89.49 -59.19 55.03
N ALA A 2 89.95 -58.83 53.82
CA ALA A 2 90.99 -59.57 53.09
C ALA A 2 92.41 -59.67 53.70
N HIS A 3 92.69 -59.17 54.91
CA HIS A 3 94.04 -59.26 55.52
C HIS A 3 94.07 -60.25 56.69
N HIS A 4 93.12 -60.17 57.62
CA HIS A 4 93.00 -61.13 58.72
C HIS A 4 92.53 -62.50 58.24
N ASP A 5 91.58 -62.52 57.31
CA ASP A 5 91.07 -63.74 56.68
C ASP A 5 92.22 -64.51 56.00
N LYS A 6 93.07 -63.81 55.25
CA LYS A 6 94.29 -64.38 54.66
C LYS A 6 95.31 -64.84 55.68
N ILE A 7 95.39 -64.21 56.86
CA ILE A 7 96.26 -64.66 57.94
C ILE A 7 95.71 -65.94 58.57
N ILE A 8 94.40 -66.00 58.82
CA ILE A 8 93.73 -67.18 59.37
C ILE A 8 93.86 -68.36 58.39
N GLU A 9 93.53 -68.15 57.11
CA GLU A 9 93.69 -69.16 56.06
C GLU A 9 95.14 -69.64 55.97
N LYS A 10 96.11 -68.71 55.90
CA LYS A 10 97.53 -69.06 55.83
C LYS A 10 98.00 -69.83 57.07
N ARG A 11 97.59 -69.45 58.29
CA ARG A 11 97.98 -70.16 59.51
C ARG A 11 97.31 -71.52 59.62
N ILE A 12 96.09 -71.67 59.12
CA ILE A 12 95.42 -72.97 59.03
C ILE A 12 96.14 -73.88 58.02
N ASP A 13 96.52 -73.35 56.86
CA ASP A 13 97.28 -74.09 55.86
C ASP A 13 98.66 -74.51 56.39
N GLU A 14 99.38 -73.60 57.07
CA GLU A 14 100.65 -73.89 57.74
C GLU A 14 100.48 -74.95 58.86
N LEU A 15 99.38 -74.88 59.62
CA LEU A 15 99.05 -75.89 60.64
C LEU A 15 98.79 -77.27 60.01
N ILE A 16 98.05 -77.32 58.90
CA ILE A 16 97.79 -78.55 58.15
C ILE A 16 99.10 -79.12 57.59
N GLU A 17 99.93 -78.30 56.96
CA GLU A 17 101.22 -78.71 56.40
C GLU A 17 102.15 -79.26 57.48
N LEU A 18 102.17 -78.62 58.66
CA LEU A 18 102.97 -79.07 59.80
C LEU A 18 102.48 -80.42 60.32
N ILE A 19 101.16 -80.65 60.35
CA ILE A 19 100.58 -81.95 60.75
C ILE A 19 100.86 -83.02 59.68
N ASP A 20 100.69 -82.72 58.39
CA ASP A 20 100.84 -83.70 57.30
C ASP A 20 102.29 -84.17 57.13
N ASN A 21 103.24 -83.24 57.28
CA ASN A 21 104.68 -83.52 57.16
C ASN A 21 105.34 -83.98 58.47
N SER A 22 104.59 -84.09 59.56
CA SER A 22 105.14 -84.48 60.86
C SER A 22 105.51 -85.97 60.91
N GLN A 23 106.47 -86.30 61.78
CA GLN A 23 107.02 -87.65 61.87
C GLN A 23 106.03 -88.62 62.51
N ILE A 24 105.88 -89.82 61.91
CA ILE A 24 105.13 -90.92 62.53
C ILE A 24 105.99 -91.50 63.66
N PRO A 25 105.47 -91.64 64.89
CA PRO A 25 106.21 -92.24 65.98
C PRO A 25 106.68 -93.65 65.61
N ARG A 26 107.96 -93.96 65.89
CA ARG A 26 108.53 -95.30 65.65
C ARG A 26 107.82 -96.42 66.43
N PHE A 27 107.09 -96.06 67.49
CA PHE A 27 106.24 -96.94 68.26
C PHE A 27 104.89 -96.27 68.51
N GLY A 28 103.84 -96.77 67.86
CA GLY A 28 102.48 -96.23 67.93
C GLY A 28 101.69 -96.44 66.64
N SER A 29 100.39 -96.18 66.68
CA SER A 29 99.52 -96.26 65.50
C SER A 29 99.94 -95.25 64.44
N ALA A 30 99.83 -95.61 63.15
CA ALA A 30 100.21 -94.77 62.01
C ALA A 30 99.43 -93.44 61.91
N ASP A 31 98.31 -93.33 62.62
CA ASP A 31 97.49 -92.11 62.70
C ASP A 31 98.02 -91.08 63.71
N ARG A 32 99.01 -91.45 64.53
CA ARG A 32 99.65 -90.51 65.46
C ARG A 32 100.78 -89.79 64.76
N ARG A 33 100.96 -88.52 65.14
CA ARG A 33 101.97 -87.61 64.60
C ARG A 33 102.75 -86.97 65.75
N ILE A 34 104.07 -86.87 65.61
CA ILE A 34 104.93 -86.15 66.57
C ILE A 34 105.05 -84.72 66.10
N ILE A 35 104.48 -83.81 66.88
CA ILE A 35 104.39 -82.40 66.51
C ILE A 35 104.99 -81.53 67.60
N ASN A 36 105.57 -80.39 67.22
CA ASN A 36 105.98 -79.34 68.14
C ASN A 36 104.74 -78.61 68.69
N ALA A 37 104.44 -78.86 69.97
CA ALA A 37 103.28 -78.29 70.63
C ALA A 37 103.35 -76.76 70.73
N ASP A 38 104.55 -76.19 70.88
CA ASP A 38 104.74 -74.75 71.01
C ASP A 38 104.39 -74.04 69.70
N GLU A 39 104.84 -74.58 68.57
CA GLU A 39 104.60 -74.04 67.22
C GLU A 39 103.12 -74.10 66.81
N ILE A 40 102.43 -75.21 67.13
CA ILE A 40 100.96 -75.29 66.96
C ILE A 40 100.25 -74.28 67.87
N THR A 41 100.69 -74.16 69.12
CA THR A 41 100.05 -73.27 70.08
C THR A 41 100.17 -71.82 69.64
N ASP A 42 101.33 -71.40 69.14
CA ASP A 42 101.55 -70.06 68.61
C ASP A 42 100.65 -69.76 67.41
N MET A 43 100.56 -70.68 66.44
CA MET A 43 99.64 -70.54 65.30
C MET A 43 98.16 -70.46 65.75
N LEU A 44 97.76 -71.30 66.70
CA LEU A 44 96.40 -71.28 67.25
C LEU A 44 96.12 -70.00 68.05
N VAL A 45 97.11 -69.44 68.75
CA VAL A 45 96.98 -68.16 69.47
C VAL A 45 96.81 -67.01 68.47
N GLU A 46 97.53 -67.00 67.36
CA GLU A 46 97.36 -66.02 66.30
C GLU A 46 95.95 -66.11 65.68
N VAL A 47 95.49 -67.30 65.28
CA VAL A 47 94.12 -67.52 64.78
C VAL A 47 93.07 -67.09 65.81
N LYS A 48 93.27 -67.46 67.08
CA LYS A 48 92.39 -67.08 68.20
C LYS A 48 92.37 -65.57 68.45
N SER A 49 93.45 -64.86 68.14
CA SER A 49 93.50 -63.39 68.26
C SER A 49 92.79 -62.68 67.11
N CYS A 50 92.83 -63.25 65.90
CA CYS A 50 92.19 -62.67 64.71
C CYS A 50 90.68 -62.95 64.63
N PHE A 51 90.22 -64.12 65.08
CA PHE A 51 88.82 -64.55 64.94
C PHE A 51 87.80 -63.61 65.62
N PRO A 52 87.98 -63.16 66.89
CA PRO A 52 87.08 -62.20 67.52
C PRO A 52 87.05 -60.84 66.82
N GLU A 53 88.18 -60.41 66.28
CA GLU A 53 88.29 -59.15 65.54
C GLU A 53 87.53 -59.18 64.22
N ASP A 54 87.54 -60.31 63.51
CA ASP A 54 86.77 -60.45 62.27
C ASP A 54 85.26 -60.56 62.53
N VAL A 55 84.85 -61.25 63.60
CA VAL A 55 83.44 -61.27 64.04
C VAL A 55 82.96 -59.87 64.43
N ARG A 56 83.78 -59.07 65.13
CA ARG A 56 83.47 -57.65 65.45
C ARG A 56 83.28 -56.83 64.18
N LYS A 57 84.21 -56.92 63.24
CA LYS A 57 84.11 -56.21 61.95
C LYS A 57 82.90 -56.63 61.13
N ALA A 58 82.56 -57.92 61.11
CA ALA A 58 81.36 -58.41 60.43
C ALA A 58 80.09 -57.82 61.06
N ASN A 59 80.00 -57.80 62.39
CA ASN A 59 78.88 -57.18 63.10
C ASN A 59 78.81 -55.66 62.85
N ASP A 60 79.94 -54.96 62.77
CA ASP A 60 79.96 -53.53 62.43
C ASP A 60 79.44 -53.27 61.01
N VAL A 61 79.80 -54.13 60.05
CA VAL A 61 79.28 -54.04 58.68
C VAL A 61 77.77 -54.30 58.65
N LEU A 62 77.28 -55.31 59.38
CA LEU A 62 75.84 -55.58 59.49
C LEU A 62 75.10 -54.41 60.15
N ALA A 63 75.65 -53.82 61.21
CA ALA A 63 75.07 -52.65 61.86
C ALA A 63 75.00 -51.44 60.91
N LYS A 64 76.06 -51.19 60.14
CA LYS A 64 76.09 -50.14 59.10
C LYS A 64 75.08 -50.42 57.98
N ALA A 65 74.99 -51.67 57.51
CA ALA A 65 74.04 -52.05 56.47
C ALA A 65 72.60 -51.84 56.93
N ASN A 66 72.25 -52.30 58.14
CA ASN A 66 70.92 -52.09 58.73
C ASN A 66 70.60 -50.60 58.89
N LYS A 67 71.57 -49.79 59.31
CA LYS A 67 71.40 -48.34 59.38
C LYS A 67 71.10 -47.72 58.01
N ILE A 68 71.87 -48.08 56.98
CA ILE A 68 71.64 -47.58 55.62
C ILE A 68 70.27 -48.01 55.10
N MET A 69 69.84 -49.24 55.37
CA MET A 69 68.51 -49.71 54.97
C MET A 69 67.40 -48.88 55.63
N LEU A 70 67.52 -48.60 56.93
CA LEU A 70 66.55 -47.78 57.65
C LEU A 70 66.48 -46.34 57.11
N GLU A 71 67.63 -45.72 56.86
CA GLU A 71 67.72 -44.39 56.26
C GLU A 71 67.17 -44.37 54.82
N ALA A 72 67.44 -45.41 54.03
CA ALA A 72 66.93 -45.54 52.66
C ALA A 72 65.42 -45.76 52.63
N ASP A 73 64.87 -46.56 53.55
CA ASP A 73 63.44 -46.79 53.70
C ASP A 73 62.72 -45.50 54.11
N GLU A 74 63.28 -44.75 55.07
CA GLU A 74 62.75 -43.44 55.47
C GLU A 74 62.78 -42.44 54.31
N TYR A 75 63.90 -42.34 53.61
CA TYR A 75 64.05 -41.47 52.44
C TYR A 75 63.09 -41.86 51.29
N SER A 76 62.92 -43.15 51.04
CA SER A 76 61.98 -43.65 50.02
C SER A 76 60.53 -43.34 50.39
N ASN A 77 60.16 -43.58 51.66
CA ASN A 77 58.81 -43.32 52.14
C ASN A 77 58.45 -41.84 52.10
N THR A 78 59.36 -40.97 52.52
CA THR A 78 59.19 -39.50 52.43
C THR A 78 59.08 -39.04 50.98
N THR A 79 59.99 -39.48 50.11
CA THR A 79 59.94 -39.16 48.67
C THR A 79 58.63 -39.64 48.03
N ARG A 80 58.15 -40.83 48.37
CA ARG A 80 56.88 -41.37 47.87
C ARG A 80 55.69 -40.56 48.39
N ALA A 81 55.72 -40.13 49.65
CA ALA A 81 54.67 -39.29 50.23
C ALA A 81 54.61 -37.93 49.53
N ASP A 82 55.76 -37.29 49.29
CA ASP A 82 55.83 -36.01 48.57
C ASP A 82 55.37 -36.14 47.12
N ALA A 83 55.82 -37.18 46.40
CA ALA A 83 55.39 -37.45 45.03
C ALA A 83 53.87 -37.66 44.95
N ASN A 84 53.30 -38.41 45.89
CA ASN A 84 51.85 -38.63 45.98
C ASN A 84 51.10 -37.33 46.28
N ARG A 85 51.61 -36.50 47.18
CA ARG A 85 51.01 -35.20 47.50
C ARG A 85 51.00 -34.27 46.29
N ILE A 86 52.15 -34.12 45.60
CA ILE A 86 52.26 -33.28 44.40
C ILE A 86 51.34 -33.80 43.28
N ALA A 87 51.24 -35.12 43.11
CA ALA A 87 50.33 -35.72 42.14
C ALA A 87 48.86 -35.41 42.47
N GLN A 88 48.46 -35.52 43.74
CA GLN A 88 47.11 -35.18 44.19
C GLN A 88 46.80 -33.70 43.97
N GLU A 89 47.68 -32.79 44.40
CA GLU A 89 47.55 -31.34 44.20
C GLU A 89 47.42 -30.99 42.71
N THR A 90 48.20 -31.64 41.84
CA THR A 90 48.15 -31.41 40.38
C THR A 90 46.83 -31.87 39.79
N VAL A 91 46.33 -33.05 40.18
CA VAL A 91 45.04 -33.58 39.71
C VAL A 91 43.87 -32.73 40.22
N GLU A 92 43.91 -32.30 41.48
CA GLU A 92 42.88 -31.43 42.06
C GLU A 92 42.84 -30.07 41.36
N LYS A 93 43.99 -29.45 41.12
CA LYS A 93 44.06 -28.21 40.35
C LYS A 93 43.51 -28.39 38.93
N ALA A 94 43.91 -29.44 38.23
CA ALA A 94 43.42 -29.71 36.88
C ALA A 94 41.91 -29.95 36.84
N ARG A 95 41.33 -30.57 37.88
CA ARG A 95 39.88 -30.74 38.01
C ARG A 95 39.18 -29.41 38.22
N ASN A 96 39.67 -28.57 39.15
CA ASN A 96 39.09 -27.26 39.41
C ASN A 96 39.16 -26.36 38.17
N ASP A 97 40.28 -26.37 37.46
CA ASP A 97 40.45 -25.61 36.21
C ASP A 97 39.47 -26.10 35.13
N ALA A 98 39.21 -27.41 35.04
CA ALA A 98 38.24 -27.98 34.10
C ALA A 98 36.79 -27.65 34.47
N GLU A 99 36.43 -27.73 35.75
CA GLU A 99 35.09 -27.36 36.25
C GLU A 99 34.80 -25.86 36.02
N GLN A 100 35.81 -25.01 36.22
CA GLN A 100 35.69 -23.59 35.90
C GLN A 100 35.49 -23.36 34.40
N MET A 101 36.28 -24.04 33.56
CA MET A 101 36.15 -23.93 32.11
C MET A 101 34.77 -24.39 31.61
N GLU A 102 34.21 -25.46 32.19
CA GLU A 102 32.86 -25.92 31.90
C GLU A 102 31.81 -24.89 32.31
N THR A 103 31.95 -24.31 33.50
CA THR A 103 31.04 -23.28 34.02
C THR A 103 31.06 -22.03 33.14
N ASP A 104 32.24 -21.56 32.75
CA ASP A 104 32.42 -20.40 31.88
C ASP A 104 31.84 -20.67 30.48
N ALA A 105 32.05 -21.87 29.93
CA ALA A 105 31.53 -22.26 28.63
C ALA A 105 29.99 -22.34 28.64
N ASN A 106 29.40 -22.90 29.69
CA ASN A 106 27.94 -22.96 29.84
C ASN A 106 27.34 -21.57 29.98
N THR A 107 27.95 -20.70 30.80
CA THR A 107 27.51 -19.31 30.96
C THR A 107 27.57 -18.55 29.63
N TYR A 108 28.68 -18.68 28.90
CA TYR A 108 28.83 -18.07 27.58
C TYR A 108 27.77 -18.57 26.58
N TYR A 109 27.48 -19.88 26.60
CA TYR A 109 26.45 -20.46 25.75
C TYR A 109 25.07 -19.90 26.08
N ASP A 110 24.70 -19.86 27.37
CA ASP A 110 23.42 -19.33 27.83
C ASP A 110 23.26 -17.85 27.45
N ASP A 111 24.31 -17.05 27.62
CA ASP A 111 24.33 -15.64 27.19
C ASP A 111 24.09 -15.51 25.68
N LYS A 112 24.72 -16.36 24.87
CA LYS A 112 24.55 -16.33 23.40
C LYS A 112 23.16 -16.78 22.96
N VAL A 113 22.56 -17.74 23.65
CA VAL A 113 21.16 -18.12 23.42
C VAL A 113 20.24 -16.96 23.77
N ALA A 114 20.43 -16.32 24.92
CA ALA A 114 19.61 -15.18 25.34
C ALA A 114 19.73 -13.97 24.40
N GLU A 115 20.94 -13.67 23.90
CA GLU A 115 21.16 -12.65 22.86
C GLU A 115 20.39 -13.01 21.57
N GLY A 116 20.44 -14.27 21.15
CA GLY A 116 19.73 -14.77 19.98
C GLY A 116 18.21 -14.66 20.12
N ASP A 117 17.66 -15.05 21.26
CA ASP A 117 16.24 -14.94 21.56
C ASP A 117 15.77 -13.48 21.55
N THR A 118 16.55 -12.59 22.17
CA THR A 118 16.26 -11.13 22.17
C THR A 118 16.30 -10.56 20.75
N TYR A 119 17.26 -10.99 19.92
CA TYR A 119 17.34 -10.55 18.53
C TYR A 119 16.12 -11.01 17.72
N LEU A 120 15.69 -12.26 17.89
CA LEU A 120 14.51 -12.80 17.21
C LEU A 120 13.22 -12.11 17.66
N GLU A 121 13.06 -11.85 18.95
CA GLU A 121 11.91 -11.11 19.49
C GLU A 121 11.83 -9.70 18.89
N ASN A 122 12.96 -8.98 18.87
CA ASN A 122 13.03 -7.64 18.27
C ASN A 122 12.69 -7.66 16.77
N LYS A 123 13.25 -8.62 16.02
CA LYS A 123 12.97 -8.73 14.57
C LYS A 123 11.53 -9.11 14.27
N THR A 124 10.93 -9.94 15.11
CA THR A 124 9.52 -10.31 14.99
C THR A 124 8.63 -9.10 15.31
N GLY A 125 8.92 -8.37 16.39
CA GLY A 125 8.20 -7.15 16.74
C GLY A 125 8.28 -6.07 15.66
N GLU A 126 9.49 -5.81 15.11
CA GLU A 126 9.68 -4.88 13.99
C GLU A 126 8.85 -5.27 12.75
N ALA A 127 8.77 -6.58 12.46
CA ALA A 127 7.98 -7.08 11.34
C ALA A 127 6.48 -6.93 11.60
N ASP A 128 6.00 -7.27 12.79
CA ASP A 128 4.60 -7.14 13.19
C ASP A 128 4.15 -5.67 13.12
N ASP A 129 4.93 -4.75 13.68
CA ASP A 129 4.69 -3.30 13.61
C ASP A 129 4.62 -2.79 12.16
N TYR A 130 5.54 -3.27 11.31
CA TYR A 130 5.56 -2.93 9.88
C TYR A 130 4.28 -3.40 9.17
N TYR A 131 3.87 -4.65 9.40
CA TYR A 131 2.65 -5.19 8.79
C TYR A 131 1.39 -4.48 9.28
N GLU A 132 1.29 -4.20 10.58
CA GLU A 132 0.16 -3.45 11.15
C GLU A 132 0.07 -2.05 10.53
N SER A 133 1.19 -1.34 10.39
CA SER A 133 1.23 -0.03 9.72
C SER A 133 0.77 -0.12 8.27
N ARG A 134 1.19 -1.13 7.51
CA ARG A 134 0.79 -1.30 6.09
C ARG A 134 -0.69 -1.63 5.94
N VAL A 135 -1.24 -2.43 6.86
CA VAL A 135 -2.68 -2.72 6.87
C VAL A 135 -3.47 -1.46 7.18
N ALA A 136 -3.07 -0.69 8.20
CA ALA A 136 -3.73 0.56 8.56
C ALA A 136 -3.69 1.59 7.41
N GLU A 137 -2.54 1.77 6.75
CA GLU A 137 -2.42 2.63 5.56
C GLU A 137 -3.34 2.18 4.43
N GLY A 138 -3.46 0.87 4.20
CA GLY A 138 -4.34 0.29 3.19
C GLY A 138 -5.81 0.54 3.49
N ASP A 139 -6.22 0.35 4.73
CA ASP A 139 -7.60 0.58 5.19
C ASP A 139 -7.99 2.06 5.08
N ASP A 140 -7.11 2.97 5.47
CA ASP A 140 -7.30 4.41 5.33
C ASP A 140 -7.40 4.82 3.86
N TYR A 141 -6.55 4.26 2.99
CA TYR A 141 -6.61 4.50 1.55
C TYR A 141 -7.93 4.03 0.95
N LEU A 142 -8.39 2.83 1.30
CA LEU A 142 -9.67 2.26 0.84
C LEU A 142 -10.85 3.12 1.30
N LYS A 143 -10.85 3.54 2.57
CA LYS A 143 -11.86 4.44 3.13
C LYS A 143 -11.91 5.75 2.35
N GLN A 144 -10.75 6.38 2.16
CA GLN A 144 -10.65 7.64 1.42
C GLN A 144 -11.17 7.52 -0.01
N LYS A 145 -10.82 6.43 -0.72
CA LYS A 145 -11.27 6.21 -2.10
C LYS A 145 -12.77 5.96 -2.17
N THR A 146 -13.32 5.24 -1.20
CA THR A 146 -14.75 4.98 -1.10
C THR A 146 -15.53 6.28 -0.85
N GLU A 147 -15.06 7.11 0.08
CA GLU A 147 -15.66 8.42 0.38
C GLU A 147 -15.61 9.36 -0.84
N GLN A 148 -14.47 9.45 -1.52
CA GLN A 148 -14.33 10.21 -2.77
C GLN A 148 -15.31 9.72 -3.86
N GLY A 149 -15.42 8.40 -4.03
CA GLY A 149 -16.33 7.80 -4.99
C GLY A 149 -17.80 8.09 -4.68
N ASN A 150 -18.18 7.97 -3.40
CA ASN A 150 -19.54 8.26 -2.94
C ASN A 150 -19.89 9.75 -3.16
N SER A 151 -19.00 10.66 -2.80
CA SER A 151 -19.22 12.10 -3.02
C SER A 151 -19.37 12.44 -4.51
N TYR A 152 -18.52 11.86 -5.37
CA TYR A 152 -18.64 12.04 -6.82
C TYR A 152 -19.97 11.50 -7.37
N TYR A 153 -20.41 10.34 -6.87
CA TYR A 153 -21.68 9.75 -7.26
C TYR A 153 -22.87 10.62 -6.83
N GLU A 154 -22.85 11.11 -5.59
CA GLU A 154 -23.88 12.02 -5.06
C GLU A 154 -23.98 13.31 -5.89
N ASP A 155 -22.85 13.93 -6.24
CA ASP A 155 -22.80 15.12 -7.10
C ASP A 155 -23.34 14.84 -8.50
N CYS A 156 -22.99 13.70 -9.11
CA CYS A 156 -23.53 13.33 -10.41
C CYS A 156 -25.05 13.13 -10.37
N VAL A 157 -25.56 12.47 -9.32
CA VAL A 157 -27.00 12.27 -9.14
C VAL A 157 -27.71 13.59 -8.89
N ALA A 158 -27.13 14.50 -8.12
CA ALA A 158 -27.68 15.84 -7.90
C ALA A 158 -27.78 16.62 -9.22
N ARG A 159 -26.68 16.71 -9.99
CA ARG A 159 -26.68 17.37 -11.30
C ARG A 159 -27.69 16.75 -12.28
N ALA A 160 -27.81 15.43 -12.28
CA ALA A 160 -28.80 14.75 -13.12
C ALA A 160 -30.24 15.09 -12.71
N LYS A 161 -30.53 15.19 -11.40
CA LYS A 161 -31.84 15.59 -10.90
C LYS A 161 -32.16 17.05 -11.24
N ASP A 162 -31.20 17.95 -11.10
CA ASP A 162 -31.38 19.36 -11.45
C ASP A 162 -31.65 19.51 -12.95
N THR A 163 -30.84 18.86 -13.80
CA THR A 163 -31.07 18.84 -15.25
C THR A 163 -32.44 18.28 -15.62
N ALA A 164 -32.86 17.19 -14.95
CA ALA A 164 -34.18 16.62 -15.20
C ALA A 164 -35.31 17.57 -14.79
N ARG A 165 -35.14 18.31 -13.69
CA ARG A 165 -36.09 19.33 -13.23
C ARG A 165 -36.20 20.47 -14.26
N ASP A 166 -35.08 20.97 -14.74
CA ASP A 166 -35.03 22.06 -15.73
C ASP A 166 -35.75 21.65 -17.02
N ILE A 167 -35.49 20.44 -17.53
CA ILE A 167 -36.17 19.90 -18.71
C ILE A 167 -37.69 19.81 -18.50
N ILE A 168 -38.14 19.37 -17.32
CA ILE A 168 -39.58 19.28 -17.00
C ILE A 168 -40.20 20.67 -16.93
N GLU A 169 -39.51 21.65 -16.35
CA GLU A 169 -39.98 23.03 -16.24
C GLU A 169 -40.09 23.68 -17.63
N GLU A 170 -39.07 23.54 -18.47
CA GLU A 170 -39.06 24.02 -19.86
C GLU A 170 -40.16 23.35 -20.70
N ALA A 171 -40.35 22.04 -20.55
CA ALA A 171 -41.40 21.30 -21.24
C ALA A 171 -42.79 21.79 -20.80
N ASN A 172 -42.99 22.09 -19.52
CA ASN A 172 -44.26 22.63 -19.01
C ASN A 172 -44.52 24.05 -19.50
N ALA A 173 -43.52 24.93 -19.50
CA ALA A 173 -43.64 26.27 -20.06
C ALA A 173 -43.99 26.23 -21.55
N THR A 174 -43.34 25.35 -22.30
CA THR A 174 -43.63 25.14 -23.74
C THR A 174 -45.03 24.59 -23.95
N ARG A 175 -45.47 23.62 -23.14
CA ARG A 175 -46.83 23.07 -23.16
C ARG A 175 -47.86 24.17 -22.91
N GLU A 176 -47.66 25.02 -21.91
CA GLU A 176 -48.58 26.12 -21.59
C GLU A 176 -48.66 27.16 -22.71
N ARG A 177 -47.51 27.50 -23.32
CA ARG A 177 -47.46 28.37 -24.50
C ARG A 177 -48.27 27.79 -25.66
N LEU A 178 -48.07 26.52 -25.99
CA LEU A 178 -48.78 25.84 -27.09
C LEU A 178 -50.28 25.72 -26.83
N VAL A 179 -50.69 25.47 -25.58
CA VAL A 179 -52.12 25.46 -25.20
C VAL A 179 -52.74 26.84 -25.39
N SER A 180 -52.07 27.90 -24.93
CA SER A 180 -52.55 29.28 -25.12
C SER A 180 -52.65 29.67 -26.60
N GLU A 181 -51.65 29.33 -27.41
CA GLU A 181 -51.65 29.55 -28.86
C GLU A 181 -52.81 28.80 -29.55
N SER A 182 -53.07 27.54 -29.13
CA SER A 182 -54.20 26.75 -29.61
C SER A 182 -55.56 27.35 -29.21
N GLU A 183 -55.69 27.91 -28.01
CA GLU A 183 -56.94 28.55 -27.56
C GLU A 183 -57.24 29.82 -28.36
N VAL A 184 -56.22 30.67 -28.56
CA VAL A 184 -56.35 31.91 -29.36
C VAL A 184 -56.75 31.60 -30.80
N THR A 185 -56.12 30.61 -31.42
CA THR A 185 -56.45 30.21 -32.80
C THR A 185 -57.87 29.67 -32.92
N LEU A 186 -58.32 28.85 -31.95
CA LEU A 186 -59.68 28.32 -31.93
C LEU A 186 -60.73 29.42 -31.71
N GLU A 187 -60.47 30.37 -30.82
CA GLU A 187 -61.36 31.52 -30.61
C GLU A 187 -61.42 32.45 -31.84
N ALA A 188 -60.28 32.71 -32.48
CA ALA A 188 -60.21 33.49 -33.72
C ALA A 188 -61.02 32.84 -34.85
N GLN A 189 -60.92 31.51 -35.02
CA GLN A 189 -61.71 30.75 -35.98
C GLN A 189 -63.21 30.89 -35.69
N LYS A 190 -63.62 30.69 -34.43
CA LYS A 190 -65.02 30.84 -34.02
C LYS A 190 -65.56 32.24 -34.32
N ARG A 191 -64.81 33.29 -33.98
CA ARG A 191 -65.19 34.68 -34.29
C ARG A 191 -65.26 34.94 -35.80
N ALA A 192 -64.34 34.38 -36.58
CA ALA A 192 -64.35 34.49 -38.03
C ALA A 192 -65.60 33.82 -38.64
N GLU A 193 -66.00 32.65 -38.13
CA GLU A 193 -67.23 31.97 -38.55
C GLU A 193 -68.50 32.75 -38.20
N GLU A 194 -68.57 33.29 -36.98
CA GLU A 194 -69.68 34.14 -36.55
C GLU A 194 -69.79 35.41 -37.40
N LEU A 195 -68.66 36.08 -37.65
CA LEU A 195 -68.60 37.24 -38.54
C LEU A 195 -69.01 36.87 -39.95
N ARG A 196 -68.55 35.73 -40.49
CA ARG A 196 -68.94 35.24 -41.82
C ARG A 196 -70.45 35.05 -41.88
N ARG A 197 -71.05 34.40 -40.89
CA ARG A 197 -72.50 34.18 -40.82
C ARG A 197 -73.27 35.50 -40.77
N LYS A 198 -72.83 36.44 -39.92
CA LYS A 198 -73.44 37.78 -39.82
C LYS A 198 -73.33 38.56 -41.12
N THR A 199 -72.18 38.51 -41.79
CA THR A 199 -71.96 39.17 -43.08
C THR A 199 -72.83 38.57 -44.17
N VAL A 200 -72.98 37.24 -44.24
CA VAL A 200 -73.89 36.58 -45.20
C VAL A 200 -75.34 37.02 -44.95
N LEU A 201 -75.80 37.01 -43.69
CA LEU A 201 -77.14 37.49 -43.35
C LEU A 201 -77.35 38.96 -43.73
N ARG A 202 -76.40 39.83 -43.40
CA ARG A 202 -76.44 41.26 -43.73
C ARG A 202 -76.38 41.50 -45.23
N SER A 203 -75.56 40.74 -45.95
CA SER A 203 -75.48 40.79 -47.42
C SER A 203 -76.82 40.39 -48.05
N ASN A 204 -77.44 39.31 -47.58
CA ASN A 204 -78.77 38.91 -48.02
C ASN A 204 -79.82 39.99 -47.74
N GLN A 205 -79.76 40.65 -46.57
CA GLN A 205 -80.63 41.77 -46.24
C GLN A 205 -80.41 42.98 -47.16
N ILE A 206 -79.16 43.36 -47.42
CA ILE A 206 -78.82 44.45 -48.36
C ILE A 206 -79.33 44.09 -49.76
N TYR A 207 -79.13 42.85 -50.21
CA TYR A 207 -79.60 42.40 -51.53
C TYR A 207 -81.13 42.46 -51.62
N SER A 208 -81.84 41.99 -50.58
CA SER A 208 -83.30 42.08 -50.51
C SER A 208 -83.80 43.53 -50.49
N ASN A 209 -83.17 44.40 -49.70
CA ASN A 209 -83.52 45.81 -49.63
C ASN A 209 -83.23 46.53 -50.96
N ALA A 210 -82.08 46.26 -51.58
CA ALA A 210 -81.71 46.81 -52.88
C ALA A 210 -82.68 46.35 -53.98
N LYS A 211 -83.14 45.10 -53.93
CA LYS A 211 -84.18 44.60 -54.83
C LYS A 211 -85.49 45.37 -54.65
N LEU A 212 -85.95 45.56 -53.42
CA LEU A 212 -87.15 46.37 -53.13
C LEU A 212 -86.98 47.82 -53.59
N SER A 213 -85.79 48.41 -53.40
CA SER A 213 -85.48 49.76 -53.90
C SER A 213 -85.48 49.82 -55.43
N ALA A 214 -84.93 48.80 -56.11
CA ALA A 214 -84.96 48.72 -57.57
C ALA A 214 -86.41 48.58 -58.08
N ASP A 215 -87.22 47.75 -57.43
CA ASP A 215 -88.65 47.60 -57.74
C ASP A 215 -89.39 48.94 -57.54
N SER A 216 -89.07 49.70 -56.49
CA SER A 216 -89.64 51.05 -56.25
C SER A 216 -89.24 52.05 -57.33
N VAL A 217 -87.97 52.10 -57.72
CA VAL A 217 -87.49 53.01 -58.79
C VAL A 217 -88.10 52.63 -60.14
N LEU A 218 -88.26 51.33 -60.42
CA LEU A 218 -88.95 50.84 -61.62
C LEU A 218 -90.44 51.20 -61.62
N ALA A 219 -91.11 51.11 -60.47
CA ALA A 219 -92.49 51.54 -60.32
C ALA A 219 -92.64 53.06 -60.53
N GLU A 220 -91.74 53.87 -59.98
CA GLU A 220 -91.69 55.31 -60.24
C GLU A 220 -91.45 55.61 -61.73
N LEU A 221 -90.54 54.90 -62.39
CA LEU A 221 -90.32 55.03 -63.84
C LEU A 221 -91.58 54.66 -64.64
N MET A 222 -92.27 53.59 -64.26
CA MET A 222 -93.54 53.19 -64.89
C MET A 222 -94.60 54.29 -64.74
N ASP A 223 -94.76 54.86 -63.54
CA ASP A 223 -95.68 55.99 -63.30
C ASP A 223 -95.27 57.24 -64.10
N TYR A 224 -93.97 57.55 -64.18
CA TYR A 224 -93.47 58.62 -65.05
C TYR A 224 -93.77 58.38 -66.53
N LEU A 225 -93.59 57.16 -67.03
CA LEU A 225 -93.90 56.78 -68.41
C LEU A 225 -95.41 56.78 -68.68
N GLU A 226 -96.23 56.35 -67.73
CA GLU A 226 -97.69 56.36 -67.82
C GLU A 226 -98.24 57.79 -67.81
N ARG A 227 -97.65 58.68 -67.00
CA ARG A 227 -97.91 60.13 -67.03
C ARG A 227 -97.46 60.75 -68.35
N TYR A 228 -96.30 60.38 -68.87
CA TYR A 228 -95.84 60.84 -70.19
C TYR A 228 -96.75 60.34 -71.31
N TYR A 229 -97.19 59.09 -71.25
CA TYR A 229 -98.13 58.52 -72.22
C TYR A 229 -99.49 59.22 -72.15
N SER A 230 -100.00 59.48 -70.94
CA SER A 230 -101.23 60.24 -70.71
C SER A 230 -101.13 61.69 -71.19
N ALA A 231 -99.97 62.33 -71.02
CA ALA A 231 -99.69 63.65 -71.56
C ALA A 231 -99.65 63.64 -73.10
N ILE A 232 -99.04 62.61 -73.71
CA ILE A 232 -99.05 62.43 -75.18
C ILE A 232 -100.46 62.15 -75.69
N GLU A 233 -101.28 61.37 -74.98
CA GLU A 233 -102.69 61.16 -75.31
C GLU A 233 -103.51 62.45 -75.17
N ALA A 234 -103.25 63.24 -74.13
CA ALA A 234 -103.87 64.56 -73.95
C ALA A 234 -103.48 65.52 -75.09
N ASP A 235 -102.20 65.57 -75.48
CA ASP A 235 -101.72 66.37 -76.60
C ASP A 235 -102.29 65.88 -77.94
N ARG A 236 -102.42 64.57 -78.15
CA ARG A 236 -103.10 63.99 -79.32
C ARG A 236 -104.58 64.38 -79.37
N LYS A 237 -105.26 64.36 -78.22
CA LYS A 237 -106.67 64.73 -78.09
C LYS A 237 -106.87 66.25 -78.25
N ALA A 238 -105.86 67.05 -77.94
CA ALA A 238 -105.86 68.50 -78.14
C ALA A 238 -105.52 68.91 -79.60
N LEU A 239 -104.78 68.09 -80.36
CA LEU A 239 -104.39 68.39 -81.74
C LEU A 239 -105.47 68.09 -82.80
N ASP A 240 -106.56 67.39 -82.44
CA ASP A 240 -107.64 67.00 -83.37
C ASP A 240 -108.82 68.00 -83.44
N ALA A 241 -108.74 69.19 -82.80
CA ALA A 241 -109.77 70.22 -82.89
C ALA A 241 -109.25 71.68 -82.81
N ARG A 242 -108.90 72.22 -83.99
CA ARG A 242 -108.76 73.66 -84.39
C ARG A 242 -107.50 74.47 -83.99
N PRO A 243 -107.16 75.53 -84.78
CA PRO A 243 -105.84 76.15 -84.90
C PRO A 243 -105.69 77.53 -84.20
N ALA A 244 -104.43 78.00 -84.22
CA ALA A 244 -103.93 79.38 -84.17
C ALA A 244 -103.54 80.02 -82.81
N ALA A 245 -102.25 80.38 -82.76
CA ALA A 245 -101.64 81.62 -82.25
C ALA A 245 -101.61 81.97 -80.74
N THR A 246 -100.38 81.95 -80.21
CA THR A 246 -99.64 83.03 -79.50
C THR A 246 -100.25 83.70 -78.26
N THR A 247 -99.57 83.63 -77.10
CA THR A 247 -99.00 84.75 -76.28
C THR A 247 -98.70 84.35 -74.82
N GLY A 248 -97.58 84.84 -74.26
CA GLY A 248 -97.56 85.41 -72.89
C GLY A 248 -96.86 84.66 -71.72
N ALA A 249 -95.58 85.01 -71.49
CA ALA A 249 -94.97 85.45 -70.21
C ALA A 249 -94.64 84.50 -69.01
N GLN A 250 -93.31 84.45 -68.73
CA GLN A 250 -92.61 84.54 -67.40
C GLN A 250 -92.65 83.35 -66.40
N PRO A 251 -91.77 83.30 -65.36
CA PRO A 251 -90.34 83.68 -65.19
C PRO A 251 -89.51 82.60 -64.41
N ARG A 252 -88.30 82.96 -63.88
CA ARG A 252 -87.53 82.41 -62.70
C ARG A 252 -86.15 81.69 -62.97
N PRO A 253 -85.26 81.48 -61.96
CA PRO A 253 -83.96 82.17 -61.83
C PRO A 253 -82.72 81.22 -61.62
N GLN A 254 -81.51 81.79 -61.48
CA GLN A 254 -80.30 81.19 -60.86
C GLN A 254 -80.45 81.09 -59.31
N PRO A 255 -79.58 80.44 -58.46
CA PRO A 255 -78.13 80.15 -58.60
C PRO A 255 -77.53 78.83 -57.95
N ALA A 256 -76.23 78.57 -58.24
CA ALA A 256 -75.05 78.04 -57.48
C ALA A 256 -75.16 77.08 -56.24
N PRO A 257 -74.04 76.53 -55.69
CA PRO A 257 -72.87 75.81 -56.24
C PRO A 257 -72.61 74.46 -55.52
N ALA A 258 -71.68 73.62 -56.03
CA ALA A 258 -71.26 72.37 -55.38
C ALA A 258 -69.74 72.34 -55.05
N GLN A 259 -69.47 72.21 -53.76
CA GLN A 259 -68.24 71.72 -53.12
C GLN A 259 -68.53 70.28 -52.62
N LYS A 260 -67.62 69.37 -52.29
CA LYS A 260 -66.20 69.03 -52.57
C LYS A 260 -65.98 67.71 -51.77
N GLU A 261 -64.94 66.95 -52.10
CA GLU A 261 -64.33 65.87 -51.29
C GLU A 261 -65.06 64.51 -51.20
N ALA A 262 -64.40 63.36 -51.19
CA ALA A 262 -63.03 62.96 -51.54
C ALA A 262 -63.07 61.42 -51.67
N ALA A 263 -62.44 60.88 -52.69
CA ALA A 263 -62.27 59.46 -52.92
C ALA A 263 -60.83 59.19 -53.35
N GLY A 264 -60.30 58.04 -52.93
CA GLY A 264 -59.28 57.33 -53.69
C GLY A 264 -57.86 57.37 -53.14
N ALA A 265 -57.51 56.26 -52.49
CA ALA A 265 -56.41 55.36 -52.85
C ALA A 265 -54.93 55.85 -52.82
N ALA A 266 -54.16 55.02 -52.09
CA ALA A 266 -52.87 54.46 -52.47
C ALA A 266 -51.57 55.26 -52.23
N ASN A 267 -50.78 54.62 -51.39
CA ASN A 267 -49.36 54.31 -51.48
C ASN A 267 -48.30 55.20 -50.81
N GLU A 268 -47.45 54.45 -50.10
CA GLU A 268 -46.08 54.63 -49.62
C GLU A 268 -45.28 55.78 -50.25
N THR A 269 -44.57 56.52 -49.40
CA THR A 269 -43.08 56.58 -49.32
C THR A 269 -42.68 57.64 -48.30
N THR A 270 -41.94 57.27 -47.25
CA THR A 270 -40.97 58.12 -46.51
C THR A 270 -40.16 57.13 -45.64
N GLU A 271 -38.97 56.73 -46.09
CA GLU A 271 -37.65 57.24 -45.67
C GLU A 271 -37.42 57.11 -44.15
N GLU A 272 -36.46 56.25 -43.80
CA GLU A 272 -35.36 56.48 -42.85
C GLU A 272 -34.52 55.19 -42.74
N GLU A 273 -33.41 55.13 -43.47
CA GLU A 273 -32.27 54.24 -43.19
C GLU A 273 -31.04 55.12 -42.97
N GLU A 274 -30.31 54.81 -41.90
CA GLU A 274 -28.94 55.17 -41.43
C GLU A 274 -29.04 55.10 -39.88
N ASP A 275 -28.20 54.43 -39.09
CA ASP A 275 -26.94 53.72 -39.30
C ASP A 275 -26.60 52.97 -37.99
N GLU A 276 -25.53 52.15 -38.06
CA GLU A 276 -24.62 51.70 -36.98
C GLU A 276 -24.93 50.41 -36.18
N ASP A 277 -24.10 49.40 -36.52
CA ASP A 277 -23.21 48.60 -35.66
C ASP A 277 -23.73 48.01 -34.33
N ASP A 278 -23.60 46.69 -34.20
CA ASP A 278 -22.75 46.07 -33.19
C ASP A 278 -22.72 44.54 -33.35
N GLY A 279 -21.52 44.00 -33.57
CA GLY A 279 -21.30 42.58 -33.80
C GLY A 279 -21.37 41.73 -32.54
N PHE A 280 -21.76 40.46 -32.70
CA PHE A 280 -21.28 39.37 -31.86
C PHE A 280 -21.20 38.09 -32.70
N GLY A 281 -19.97 37.77 -33.12
CA GLY A 281 -19.62 36.40 -33.46
C GLY A 281 -19.41 35.59 -32.19
N LEU A 282 -19.73 34.29 -32.21
CA LEU A 282 -19.09 33.29 -31.35
C LEU A 282 -19.06 31.95 -32.08
N ASN A 283 -17.88 31.67 -32.63
CA ASN A 283 -17.42 30.34 -33.03
C ASN A 283 -17.36 29.44 -31.79
N ILE A 284 -18.20 28.42 -31.78
CA ILE A 284 -18.30 27.42 -30.71
C ILE A 284 -17.51 26.16 -31.08
N PHE A 285 -16.21 26.28 -31.36
CA PHE A 285 -15.36 25.08 -31.50
C PHE A 285 -13.91 25.34 -31.08
N GLY A 286 -13.46 24.55 -30.10
CA GLY A 286 -12.07 24.10 -30.04
C GLY A 286 -11.17 24.74 -28.99
N ASN A 287 -11.33 24.35 -27.73
CA ASN A 287 -10.17 24.21 -26.84
C ASN A 287 -10.28 22.87 -26.09
N LEU A 288 -9.87 21.83 -26.82
CA LEU A 288 -9.82 20.44 -26.43
C LEU A 288 -8.34 20.02 -26.34
N PHE A 289 -7.95 19.49 -25.17
CA PHE A 289 -6.63 18.92 -24.81
C PHE A 289 -5.46 19.86 -24.45
N LYS A 290 -5.24 20.03 -23.14
CA LYS A 290 -3.88 20.00 -22.55
C LYS A 290 -3.71 18.69 -21.77
N ARG A 291 -3.14 17.69 -22.44
CA ARG A 291 -2.71 16.41 -21.84
C ARG A 291 -1.34 16.61 -21.21
N LYS A 292 -1.26 16.63 -19.88
CA LYS A 292 0.01 16.62 -19.15
C LYS A 292 0.60 15.21 -19.26
N LYS A 293 1.74 15.09 -19.95
CA LYS A 293 2.53 13.86 -20.11
C LYS A 293 3.18 13.57 -18.75
N LYS A 294 2.82 12.45 -18.11
CA LYS A 294 3.56 11.87 -16.98
C LYS A 294 4.45 10.79 -17.60
N THR A 295 5.74 11.07 -17.67
CA THR A 295 6.79 10.10 -17.92
C THR A 295 6.91 9.23 -16.67
N SER A 296 6.63 7.95 -16.83
CA SER A 296 7.13 6.89 -15.95
C SER A 296 8.36 6.29 -16.62
N GLN A 297 9.23 5.67 -15.80
CA GLN A 297 10.28 4.72 -16.15
C GLN A 297 11.70 5.27 -16.00
N GLU A 298 12.29 5.04 -14.83
CA GLU A 298 13.60 4.40 -14.60
C GLU A 298 13.78 4.31 -13.07
N ASP A 299 13.30 3.19 -12.50
CA ASP A 299 13.74 2.73 -11.18
C ASP A 299 14.93 1.80 -11.45
N ASP A 300 16.13 2.28 -11.18
CA ASP A 300 17.36 1.48 -11.15
C ASP A 300 17.30 0.58 -9.90
N PHE A 301 17.10 -0.72 -10.14
CA PHE A 301 17.44 -1.77 -9.20
C PHE A 301 18.95 -2.01 -9.30
N GLU A 302 19.72 -1.50 -8.35
CA GLU A 302 21.06 -2.03 -8.06
C GLU A 302 20.91 -3.17 -7.05
N ASP A 303 20.93 -4.39 -7.59
CA ASP A 303 21.41 -5.58 -6.89
C ASP A 303 22.92 -5.38 -6.63
N ASP A 304 23.35 -5.41 -5.37
CA ASP A 304 24.73 -5.76 -5.03
C ASP A 304 24.77 -6.37 -3.62
N ASP A 305 24.31 -7.63 -3.56
CA ASP A 305 24.81 -8.62 -2.60
C ASP A 305 26.09 -9.22 -3.20
N ALA A 306 27.26 -8.89 -2.63
CA ALA A 306 28.48 -9.65 -2.84
C ALA A 306 29.46 -9.51 -1.66
N GLU A 307 29.52 -10.60 -0.88
CA GLU A 307 30.61 -11.12 -0.01
C GLU A 307 31.05 -10.33 1.25
#